data_AF-A0A965RIM3-F1
#
_entry.id   AF-A0A965RIM3-F1
#
_cell.length_a   1.000
_cell.length_b   1.000
_cell.length_c   1.000
_cell.angle_alpha   90.00
_cell.angle_beta   90.00
_cell.angle_gamma   90.00
#
_symmetry.space_group_name_H-M   'P 1'
#
loop_
_entity.id
_entity.type
_entity.pdbx_description
1 polymer ?
#
loop_
_entity_poly.entity_id
_entity_poly.type
_entity_poly.pdbx_seq_one_letter_code
_entity_poly.pdbx_strand_id
1 'polypeptide(L)'
;LHNKEHLMAELEKIVRVIRKTMPSAPHATVLTLDATTGQNALAQAEAFKAATPLSGLIITKLDGTARGGVVLAVAEKHKLPIFALGVGETATDLQPFTAQDYAKALCGV
;
A
#
# COMPACT_ATOMS: atom_id res chain seq x y z
N LEU A 1 -10.66 -8.00 16.17
CA LEU A 1 -9.19 -7.91 16.35
C LEU A 1 -8.47 -9.22 16.03
N HIS A 2 -9.01 -10.39 16.39
CA HIS A 2 -8.40 -11.72 16.14
C HIS A 2 -7.93 -12.00 14.69
N ASN A 3 -8.66 -11.56 13.66
CA ASN A 3 -8.27 -11.84 12.27
C ASN A 3 -6.97 -11.16 11.83
N LYS A 4 -6.59 -10.03 12.46
CA LYS A 4 -5.36 -9.31 12.09
C LYS A 4 -4.12 -10.07 12.54
N GLU A 5 -4.12 -10.60 13.77
CA GLU A 5 -2.98 -11.33 14.33
C GLU A 5 -2.68 -12.61 13.53
N HIS A 6 -3.71 -13.39 13.20
CA HIS A 6 -3.53 -14.60 12.40
C HIS A 6 -3.02 -14.29 10.99
N LEU A 7 -3.51 -13.22 10.35
CA LEU A 7 -3.02 -12.80 9.04
C LEU A 7 -1.55 -12.38 9.09
N MET A 8 -1.17 -11.59 10.11
CA MET A 8 0.22 -11.12 10.26
C MET A 8 1.18 -12.30 10.49
N ALA A 9 0.79 -13.27 11.33
CA ALA A 9 1.59 -14.48 11.56
C ALA A 9 1.78 -15.33 10.29
N GLU A 10 0.77 -15.43 9.43
CA GLU A 10 0.90 -16.11 8.15
C GLU A 10 1.82 -15.36 7.17
N LEU A 11 1.77 -14.01 7.14
CA LEU A 11 2.70 -13.21 6.32
C LEU A 11 4.16 -13.39 6.77
N GLU A 12 4.42 -13.33 8.08
CA GLU A 12 5.74 -13.60 8.65
C GLU A 12 6.26 -15.00 8.28
N LYS A 13 5.37 -15.99 8.35
CA LYS A 13 5.69 -17.37 7.96
C LYS A 13 6.03 -17.48 6.47
N ILE A 14 5.28 -16.82 5.58
CA ILE A 14 5.58 -16.79 4.14
C ILE A 14 6.98 -16.23 3.91
N VAL A 15 7.30 -15.07 4.51
CA VAL A 15 8.63 -14.45 4.42
C VAL A 15 9.73 -15.38 4.92
N ARG A 16 9.50 -16.06 6.05
CA ARG A 16 10.44 -17.05 6.61
C ARG A 16 10.66 -18.23 5.67
N VAL A 17 9.61 -18.72 5.01
CA VAL A 17 9.69 -19.87 4.09
C VAL A 17 10.45 -19.51 2.82
N ILE A 18 10.13 -18.38 2.16
CA ILE A 18 10.82 -17.97 0.93
C ILE A 18 12.30 -17.70 1.16
N ARG A 19 12.67 -17.19 2.35
CA ARG A 19 14.07 -16.96 2.74
C ARG A 19 14.91 -18.23 2.87
N LYS A 20 14.28 -19.39 3.12
CA LYS A 20 14.99 -20.68 3.12
C LYS A 20 15.53 -21.04 1.73
N THR A 21 14.80 -20.65 0.69
CA THR A 21 15.19 -20.90 -0.71
C THR A 21 16.05 -19.77 -1.26
N MET A 22 15.75 -18.52 -0.90
CA MET A 22 16.46 -17.34 -1.38
C MET A 22 16.63 -16.32 -0.25
N PRO A 23 17.84 -16.21 0.35
CA PRO A 23 18.08 -15.31 1.48
C PRO A 23 17.78 -13.83 1.20
N SER A 24 17.87 -13.38 -0.05
CA SER A 24 17.55 -12.00 -0.47
C SER A 24 16.05 -11.71 -0.59
N ALA A 25 15.19 -12.73 -0.45
CA ALA A 25 13.74 -12.57 -0.60
C ALA A 25 13.05 -12.07 0.69
N PRO A 26 11.89 -11.40 0.59
CA PRO A 26 11.35 -10.82 -0.65
C PRO A 26 12.16 -9.60 -1.10
N HIS A 27 12.34 -9.43 -2.41
CA HIS A 27 13.04 -8.25 -2.96
C HIS A 27 12.25 -6.95 -2.76
N ALA A 28 10.92 -7.06 -2.73
CA ALA A 28 10.03 -5.97 -2.40
C ALA A 28 8.77 -6.51 -1.72
N THR A 29 8.29 -5.80 -0.70
CA THR A 29 6.97 -6.01 -0.11
C THR A 29 6.15 -4.76 -0.36
N VAL A 30 5.05 -4.86 -1.10
CA VAL A 30 4.25 -3.70 -1.50
C VAL A 30 2.88 -3.80 -0.84
N LEU A 31 2.49 -2.76 -0.12
CA LEU A 31 1.17 -2.69 0.52
C LEU A 31 0.20 -1.94 -0.38
N THR A 32 -0.89 -2.59 -0.77
CA THR A 32 -1.97 -1.97 -1.52
C THR A 32 -3.00 -1.36 -0.57
N LEU A 33 -3.28 -0.07 -0.74
CA LEU A 33 -4.23 0.69 0.06
C LEU A 33 -5.36 1.25 -0.83
N ASP A 34 -6.59 1.09 -0.37
CA ASP A 34 -7.78 1.65 -1.03
C ASP A 34 -7.99 3.10 -0.57
N ALA A 35 -7.99 4.05 -1.51
CA ALA A 35 -8.12 5.48 -1.22
C ALA A 35 -9.43 5.87 -0.50
N THR A 36 -10.46 5.01 -0.56
CA THR A 36 -11.74 5.25 0.12
C THR A 36 -11.69 4.99 1.63
N THR A 37 -10.69 4.24 2.10
CA THR A 37 -10.65 3.67 3.47
C THR A 37 -10.30 4.68 4.57
N GLY A 38 -9.92 5.91 4.21
CA GLY A 38 -9.66 6.99 5.17
C GLY A 38 -8.68 6.56 6.26
N GLN A 39 -8.98 6.89 7.53
CA GLN A 39 -8.10 6.62 8.69
C GLN A 39 -7.77 5.12 8.91
N ASN A 40 -8.57 4.20 8.34
CA ASN A 40 -8.28 2.77 8.44
C ASN A 40 -6.99 2.39 7.70
N ALA A 41 -6.59 3.13 6.66
CA ALA A 41 -5.34 2.91 5.94
C ALA A 41 -4.12 3.04 6.85
N LEU A 42 -4.15 3.98 7.80
CA LEU A 42 -3.07 4.19 8.76
C LEU A 42 -2.90 2.98 9.68
N ALA A 43 -4.00 2.51 10.26
CA ALA A 43 -3.99 1.34 11.14
C ALA A 43 -3.63 0.05 10.41
N GLN A 44 -3.91 -0.05 9.12
CA GLN A 44 -3.46 -1.17 8.28
C GLN A 44 -1.96 -1.10 8.02
N ALA A 45 -1.44 0.06 7.59
CA ALA A 45 -0.02 0.23 7.34
C ALA A 45 0.85 -0.08 8.57
N GLU A 46 0.43 0.36 9.76
CA GLU A 46 1.10 0.03 11.02
C GLU A 46 1.13 -1.47 11.29
N ALA A 47 -0.01 -2.15 11.15
CA ALA A 47 -0.10 -3.59 11.39
C ALA A 47 0.80 -4.39 10.43
N PHE A 48 0.77 -4.05 9.13
CA PHE A 48 1.61 -4.72 8.13
C PHE A 48 3.10 -4.44 8.32
N LYS A 49 3.46 -3.20 8.67
CA LYS A 49 4.85 -2.83 8.95
C LYS A 49 5.43 -3.57 10.16
N ALA A 50 4.61 -3.87 11.16
CA ALA A 50 5.00 -4.68 12.31
C ALA A 50 5.31 -6.14 11.92
N ALA A 51 4.57 -6.71 10.96
CA ALA A 51 4.72 -8.09 10.52
C ALA A 51 5.84 -8.29 9.49
N THR A 52 6.03 -7.35 8.56
CA THR A 52 7.02 -7.47 7.49
C THR A 52 7.54 -6.11 7.03
N PRO A 53 8.84 -5.99 6.68
CA PRO A 53 9.37 -4.76 6.10
C PRO A 53 8.62 -4.40 4.81
N LEU A 54 8.03 -3.21 4.78
CA LEU A 54 7.38 -2.65 3.60
C LEU A 54 8.40 -1.87 2.76
N SER A 55 8.37 -2.09 1.45
CA SER A 55 9.22 -1.41 0.46
C SER A 55 8.52 -0.23 -0.20
N GLY A 56 7.19 -0.24 -0.26
CA GLY A 56 6.42 0.82 -0.87
C GLY A 56 4.92 0.56 -0.86
N LEU A 57 4.18 1.49 -1.43
CA LEU A 57 2.72 1.51 -1.45
C LEU A 57 2.17 1.50 -2.88
N ILE A 58 1.02 0.86 -3.06
CA ILE A 58 0.15 1.08 -4.21
C ILE A 58 -1.17 1.65 -3.69
N ILE A 59 -1.68 2.68 -4.36
CA ILE A 59 -2.96 3.31 -3.99
C ILE A 59 -3.97 2.96 -5.05
N THR A 60 -5.16 2.46 -4.70
CA THR A 60 -6.22 2.15 -5.66
C THR A 60 -7.49 2.97 -5.42
N LYS A 61 -8.40 2.95 -6.41
CA LYS A 61 -9.71 3.63 -6.38
C LYS A 61 -9.64 5.14 -6.21
N LEU A 62 -8.63 5.78 -6.83
CA LEU A 62 -8.51 7.24 -6.80
C LEU A 62 -9.57 7.95 -7.63
N ASP A 63 -10.07 7.31 -8.68
CA ASP A 63 -11.16 7.74 -9.54
C ASP A 63 -12.51 7.85 -8.81
N GLY A 64 -12.72 7.04 -7.77
CA GLY A 64 -13.98 7.00 -7.03
C GLY A 64 -14.04 7.91 -5.80
N THR A 65 -13.00 8.70 -5.47
CA THR A 65 -12.97 9.38 -4.15
C THR A 65 -12.09 10.63 -4.02
N ALA A 66 -12.63 11.65 -3.35
CA ALA A 66 -11.88 12.83 -2.88
C ALA A 66 -11.05 12.57 -1.60
N ARG A 67 -10.98 11.32 -1.11
CA ARG A 67 -10.32 10.96 0.16
C ARG A 67 -8.87 10.49 0.01
N GLY A 68 -8.26 10.69 -1.16
CA GLY A 68 -6.88 10.30 -1.43
C GLY A 68 -5.86 10.83 -0.39
N GLY A 69 -6.10 12.01 0.19
CA GLY A 69 -5.18 12.67 1.11
C GLY A 69 -4.78 11.86 2.37
N VAL A 70 -5.61 10.91 2.83
CA VAL A 70 -5.20 10.06 3.96
C VAL A 70 -4.06 9.11 3.59
N VAL A 71 -4.02 8.67 2.33
CA VAL A 71 -2.96 7.76 1.88
C VAL A 71 -1.62 8.48 1.75
N LEU A 72 -1.64 9.78 1.39
CA LEU A 72 -0.45 10.62 1.45
C LEU A 72 0.10 10.73 2.87
N ALA A 73 -0.78 10.88 3.87
CA ALA A 73 -0.37 10.90 5.27
C ALA A 73 0.26 9.56 5.72
N VAL A 74 -0.22 8.42 5.21
CA VAL A 74 0.41 7.11 5.46
C VAL A 74 1.81 7.04 4.87
N ALA A 75 1.96 7.42 3.59
CA ALA A 75 3.25 7.45 2.90
C ALA A 75 4.26 8.34 3.64
N GLU A 76 3.82 9.54 4.03
CA GLU A 76 4.65 10.54 4.72
C GLU A 76 5.04 10.08 6.13
N LYS A 77 4.09 9.56 6.92
CA LYS A 77 4.35 9.07 8.28
C LYS A 77 5.33 7.91 8.28
N HIS A 78 5.20 6.99 7.33
CA HIS A 78 6.02 5.78 7.29
C HIS A 78 7.27 5.90 6.41
N LYS A 79 7.44 7.05 5.73
CA LYS A 79 8.50 7.30 4.75
C LYS A 79 8.57 6.22 3.67
N LEU A 80 7.41 5.77 3.22
CA LEU A 80 7.27 4.74 2.20
C LEU A 80 7.03 5.40 0.84
N PRO A 81 7.78 5.03 -0.21
CA PRO A 81 7.49 5.52 -1.55
C PRO A 81 6.16 4.96 -2.05
N ILE A 82 5.43 5.76 -2.82
CA ILE A 82 4.28 5.29 -3.60
C ILE A 82 4.81 4.86 -4.96
N PHE A 83 4.57 3.60 -5.35
CA PHE A 83 5.04 3.05 -6.61
C PHE A 83 4.03 3.22 -7.75
N ALA A 84 2.75 3.05 -7.47
CA ALA A 84 1.69 3.11 -8.48
C ALA A 84 0.34 3.57 -7.92
N LEU A 85 -0.49 4.06 -8.83
CA LEU A 85 -1.85 4.55 -8.61
C LEU A 85 -2.82 3.76 -9.50
N GLY A 86 -3.89 3.23 -8.92
CA GLY A 86 -5.04 2.68 -9.62
C GLY A 86 -6.11 3.76 -9.75
N VAL A 87 -6.32 4.24 -10.98
CA VAL A 87 -7.22 5.35 -11.34
C VAL A 87 -8.44 4.87 -12.15
N GLY A 88 -8.80 3.60 -12.01
CA GLY A 88 -9.90 2.97 -12.74
C GLY A 88 -9.98 1.47 -12.47
N GLU A 89 -10.79 0.78 -13.27
CA GLU A 89 -11.14 -0.64 -13.08
C GLU A 89 -10.34 -1.60 -13.98
N THR A 90 -9.68 -1.09 -15.03
CA THR A 90 -8.98 -1.90 -16.01
C THR A 90 -7.52 -2.11 -15.62
N ALA A 91 -6.88 -3.15 -16.17
CA ALA A 91 -5.46 -3.41 -15.92
C ALA A 91 -4.55 -2.24 -16.36
N THR A 92 -4.97 -1.47 -17.36
CA THR A 92 -4.24 -0.29 -17.84
C THR A 92 -4.38 0.92 -16.92
N ASP A 93 -5.30 0.89 -15.96
CA ASP A 93 -5.53 2.00 -15.02
C ASP A 93 -4.58 1.96 -13.81
N LEU A 94 -3.71 0.94 -13.72
CA LEU A 94 -2.59 0.93 -12.79
C LEU A 94 -1.39 1.64 -13.42
N GLN A 95 -1.20 2.90 -13.03
CA GLN A 95 -0.17 3.78 -13.57
C GLN A 95 0.98 3.98 -12.57
N PRO A 96 2.23 4.13 -13.01
CA PRO A 96 3.33 4.54 -12.13
C PRO A 96 3.00 5.84 -11.40
N PHE A 97 3.45 5.96 -10.14
CA PHE A 97 3.20 7.18 -9.37
C PHE A 97 3.99 8.36 -9.92
N THR A 98 3.28 9.45 -10.20
CA THR A 98 3.88 10.77 -10.31
C THR A 98 3.15 11.73 -9.37
N ALA A 99 3.89 12.62 -8.72
CA ALA A 99 3.30 13.62 -7.83
C ALA A 99 2.32 14.54 -8.58
N GLN A 100 2.59 14.80 -9.86
CA GLN A 100 1.75 15.64 -10.71
C GLN A 100 0.43 14.95 -11.04
N ASP A 101 0.43 13.69 -11.46
CA ASP A 101 -0.79 12.96 -11.81
C ASP A 101 -1.64 12.70 -10.58
N TYR A 102 -0.99 12.45 -9.44
CA TYR A 102 -1.69 12.34 -8.16
C TYR A 102 -2.38 13.66 -7.75
N ALA A 103 -1.68 14.80 -7.88
CA ALA A 103 -2.26 16.10 -7.55
C ALA A 103 -3.44 16.44 -8.47
N LYS A 104 -3.33 16.14 -9.76
CA LYS A 104 -4.43 16.27 -10.73
C LYS A 104 -5.64 15.41 -10.34
N ALA A 105 -5.42 14.12 -10.06
CA ALA A 105 -6.48 13.21 -9.63
C ALA A 105 -7.16 13.65 -8.32
N LEU A 106 -6.38 14.18 -7.37
CA LEU A 106 -6.91 14.66 -6.08
C LEU A 106 -7.72 15.96 -6.22
N CYS A 107 -7.28 16.87 -7.09
CA CYS A 107 -7.92 18.17 -7.31
C CYS A 107 -9.02 18.13 -8.38
N GLY A 108 -9.15 17.04 -9.14
CA GLY A 108 -10.12 16.89 -10.23
C GLY A 108 -9.85 17.80 -11.44
N VAL A 109 -8.57 18.08 -11.73
CA VAL A 109 -8.11 18.98 -12.81
C VAL A 109 -7.18 18.30 -13.80
#